data_AF-A0A0B2RM58-F1
#
_entry.id   AF-A0A0B2RM58-F1
#
_cell.length_a   1.000
_cell.length_b   1.000
_cell.length_c   1.000
_cell.angle_alpha   90.00
_cell.angle_beta   90.00
_cell.angle_gamma   90.00
#
_symmetry.space_group_name_H-M   'P 1'
#
loop_
_entity.id
_entity.type
_entity.pdbx_description
1 polymer ?
#
loop_
_entity_poly.entity_id
_entity_poly.type
_entity_poly.pdbx_seq_one_letter_code
_entity_poly.pdbx_strand_id
1 'polypeptide(L)'
;MFPATTITKQQQQNKVKLCRTHNENYSHANDVLVTIKVTSLVRKHILDELNSTGQKHQLRGFELLKAIHLEPNPFDIERDLITPTFKLKRPQLLKYYKDHIDQLYKEAKGAMV
;
A
#
# COMPACT_ATOMS: atom_id res chain seq x y z
N MET A 1 13.69 41.94 10.64
CA MET A 1 13.66 41.20 11.92
C MET A 1 12.21 41.06 12.36
N PHE A 2 11.58 39.92 12.04
CA PHE A 2 10.30 39.46 12.61
C PHE A 2 10.34 37.93 12.66
N PRO A 3 9.71 37.30 13.68
CA PRO A 3 10.22 36.10 14.34
C PRO A 3 9.85 34.78 13.64
N ALA A 4 10.70 33.77 13.87
CA ALA A 4 10.44 32.37 13.55
C ALA A 4 9.36 31.82 14.48
N THR A 5 8.24 31.36 13.92
CA THR A 5 7.18 30.70 14.69
C THR A 5 7.19 29.20 14.38
N THR A 6 7.65 28.45 15.37
CA THR A 6 7.53 26.99 15.52
C THR A 6 6.06 26.57 15.41
N ILE A 7 5.71 25.81 14.38
CA ILE A 7 4.42 25.10 14.32
C ILE A 7 4.59 23.74 14.99
N THR A 8 3.90 23.62 16.11
CA THR A 8 3.83 22.53 17.06
C THR A 8 3.13 21.29 16.50
N LYS A 9 3.53 20.13 17.05
CA LYS A 9 3.09 18.75 16.75
C LYS A 9 1.59 18.47 17.02
N GLN A 10 0.67 19.04 16.25
CA GLN A 10 -0.78 18.75 16.40
C GLN A 10 -1.57 18.64 15.09
N GLN A 11 -1.06 17.91 14.09
CA GLN A 11 -1.89 17.44 12.96
C GLN A 11 -1.75 15.94 12.68
N GLN A 12 -1.53 15.13 13.72
CA GLN A 12 -1.45 13.67 13.59
C GLN A 12 -2.59 12.91 14.27
N GLN A 13 -3.67 13.59 14.63
CA GLN A 13 -4.85 12.99 15.23
C GLN A 13 -6.12 13.58 14.60
N ASN A 14 -6.66 12.91 13.57
CA ASN A 14 -8.10 12.68 13.34
C ASN A 14 -8.45 12.42 11.86
N LYS A 15 -8.36 11.15 11.43
CA LYS A 15 -9.47 10.43 10.78
C LYS A 15 -9.08 8.97 10.47
N VAL A 16 -8.83 8.19 11.53
CA VAL A 16 -9.00 6.74 11.45
C VAL A 16 -10.14 6.41 12.40
N LYS A 17 -11.37 6.50 11.87
CA LYS A 17 -12.54 5.91 12.50
C LYS A 17 -12.76 4.58 11.80
N LEU A 18 -11.87 3.63 12.06
CA LEU A 18 -12.05 2.22 11.71
C LEU A 18 -12.46 1.49 12.98
N CYS A 19 -13.51 0.68 12.86
CA CYS A 19 -14.31 0.10 13.92
C CYS A 19 -13.53 -0.40 15.15
N ARG A 20 -13.93 0.09 16.33
CA ARG A 20 -13.69 -0.59 17.60
C ARG A 20 -14.73 -1.69 17.75
N THR A 21 -14.31 -2.94 17.63
CA THR A 21 -14.96 -4.07 18.28
C THR A 21 -13.91 -4.78 19.14
N HIS A 22 -14.37 -5.20 20.31
CA HIS A 22 -13.61 -5.57 21.49
C HIS A 22 -12.50 -6.62 21.28
N ASN A 23 -11.41 -6.40 22.02
CA ASN A 23 -10.44 -7.34 22.60
C ASN A 23 -11.01 -8.77 22.74
N GLU A 24 -10.39 -9.82 22.19
CA GLU A 24 -9.37 -10.65 22.85
C GLU A 24 -8.67 -11.56 21.82
N ASN A 25 -7.39 -11.90 22.08
CA ASN A 25 -6.53 -12.85 21.34
C ASN A 25 -5.67 -12.31 20.18
N TYR A 26 -4.80 -11.35 20.50
CA TYR A 26 -3.62 -10.94 19.71
C TYR A 26 -2.48 -11.99 19.76
N SER A 27 -2.79 -13.24 19.40
CA SER A 27 -1.78 -14.25 19.04
C SER A 27 -2.10 -14.98 17.73
N HIS A 28 -3.34 -14.90 17.24
CA HIS A 28 -3.77 -15.49 15.96
C HIS A 28 -3.81 -14.50 14.77
N ALA A 29 -3.52 -13.21 14.99
CA ALA A 29 -3.57 -12.20 13.93
C ALA A 29 -2.48 -12.36 12.85
N ASN A 30 -1.39 -13.07 13.18
CA ASN A 30 -0.31 -13.35 12.24
C ASN A 30 -0.69 -14.49 11.26
N ASP A 31 -1.57 -15.41 11.64
CA ASP A 31 -2.01 -16.53 10.78
C ASP A 31 -3.06 -16.11 9.74
N VAL A 32 -3.84 -15.05 10.03
CA VAL A 32 -4.88 -14.56 9.12
C VAL A 32 -4.28 -13.86 7.90
N LEU A 33 -3.13 -13.17 8.04
CA LEU A 33 -2.42 -12.55 6.92
C LEU A 33 -1.64 -13.58 6.09
N VAL A 34 -1.08 -14.61 6.75
CA VAL A 34 -0.35 -15.71 6.10
C VAL A 34 -1.28 -16.59 5.24
N THR A 35 -2.58 -16.62 5.54
CA THR A 35 -3.56 -17.48 4.85
C THR A 35 -4.46 -16.72 3.86
N ILE A 36 -4.13 -15.48 3.48
CA ILE A 36 -4.75 -14.92 2.27
C ILE A 36 -4.04 -15.57 1.08
N LYS A 37 -4.56 -16.74 0.66
CA LYS A 37 -4.29 -17.25 -0.67
C LYS A 37 -4.67 -16.12 -1.62
N VAL A 38 -3.67 -15.44 -2.19
CA VAL A 38 -3.85 -14.24 -3.04
C VAL A 38 -4.59 -14.68 -4.30
N THR A 39 -5.91 -14.74 -4.18
CA THR A 39 -6.81 -15.10 -5.26
C THR A 39 -7.03 -13.88 -6.14
N SER A 40 -7.33 -14.12 -7.41
CA SER A 40 -7.68 -13.07 -8.36
C SER A 40 -8.81 -12.16 -7.85
N LEU A 41 -9.72 -12.71 -7.04
CA LEU A 41 -10.81 -11.96 -6.40
C LEU A 41 -10.30 -10.87 -5.46
N VAL A 42 -9.36 -11.20 -4.56
CA VAL A 42 -8.80 -10.23 -3.59
C VAL A 42 -8.04 -9.12 -4.32
N ARG A 43 -7.24 -9.48 -5.33
CA ARG A 43 -6.52 -8.51 -6.16
C ARG A 43 -7.48 -7.54 -6.84
N LYS A 44 -8.57 -8.06 -7.42
CA LYS A 44 -9.60 -7.24 -8.07
C LYS A 44 -10.30 -6.32 -7.08
N HIS A 45 -10.73 -6.85 -5.94
CA HIS A 45 -11.45 -6.06 -4.94
C HIS A 45 -10.60 -4.88 -4.41
N ILE A 46 -9.33 -5.11 -4.09
CA ILE A 46 -8.41 -4.06 -3.64
C ILE A 46 -8.18 -3.01 -4.75
N LEU A 47 -7.99 -3.45 -6.00
CA LEU A 47 -7.83 -2.55 -7.13
C LEU A 47 -9.06 -1.63 -7.32
N ASP A 48 -10.26 -2.20 -7.23
CA ASP A 48 -11.51 -1.48 -7.39
C ASP A 48 -11.71 -0.45 -6.26
N GLU A 49 -11.41 -0.81 -5.01
CA GLU A 49 -11.47 0.11 -3.85
C GLU A 49 -10.48 1.27 -3.96
N LEU A 50 -9.24 1.01 -4.40
CA LEU A 50 -8.24 2.06 -4.62
C LEU A 50 -8.67 3.01 -5.74
N ASN A 51 -9.19 2.49 -6.85
CA ASN A 51 -9.65 3.31 -7.96
C ASN A 51 -10.93 4.08 -7.63
N SER A 52 -11.87 3.49 -6.88
CA SER A 52 -13.05 4.17 -6.35
C SER A 52 -12.65 5.35 -5.45
N THR A 53 -11.64 5.14 -4.61
CA THR A 53 -11.08 6.21 -3.75
C THR A 53 -10.42 7.30 -4.60
N GLY A 54 -9.62 6.95 -5.61
CA GLY A 54 -9.04 7.90 -6.55
C GLY A 54 -10.08 8.75 -7.29
N GLN A 55 -11.17 8.12 -7.75
CA GLN A 55 -12.28 8.82 -8.39
C GLN A 55 -12.99 9.80 -7.44
N LYS A 56 -13.24 9.41 -6.18
CA LYS A 56 -13.80 10.31 -5.15
C LYS A 56 -12.92 11.53 -4.91
N HIS A 57 -11.61 11.37 -5.02
CA HIS A 57 -10.61 12.44 -4.92
C HIS A 57 -10.29 13.13 -6.25
N GLN A 58 -11.06 12.87 -7.31
CA GLN A 58 -10.93 13.49 -8.63
C GLN A 58 -9.54 13.31 -9.26
N LEU A 59 -8.88 12.18 -8.98
CA LEU A 59 -7.64 11.81 -9.65
C LEU A 59 -7.88 11.63 -11.15
N ARG A 60 -6.89 12.02 -11.95
CA ARG A 60 -6.93 11.89 -13.41
C ARG A 60 -6.85 10.43 -13.82
N GLY A 61 -7.35 10.10 -15.01
CA GLY A 61 -7.35 8.72 -15.51
C GLY A 61 -5.97 8.07 -15.60
N PHE A 62 -4.90 8.86 -15.75
CA PHE A 62 -3.52 8.37 -15.75
C PHE A 62 -2.93 8.14 -14.35
N GLU A 63 -3.59 8.62 -13.30
CA GLU A 63 -3.23 8.40 -11.89
C GLU A 63 -3.93 7.16 -11.32
N LEU A 64 -5.00 6.69 -11.97
CA LEU A 64 -5.72 5.47 -11.59
C LEU A 64 -4.91 4.22 -11.92
N LEU A 65 -4.95 3.25 -11.01
CA LEU A 65 -4.18 2.02 -11.12
C LEU A 65 -4.80 1.07 -12.15
N LYS A 66 -3.95 0.43 -12.97
CA LYS A 66 -4.36 -0.56 -13.98
C LYS A 66 -4.19 -2.00 -13.51
N ALA A 67 -3.18 -2.26 -12.70
CA ALA A 67 -2.88 -3.56 -12.14
C ALA A 67 -2.12 -3.38 -10.82
N ILE A 68 -2.20 -4.36 -9.92
CA ILE A 68 -1.50 -4.36 -8.64
C ILE A 68 -0.88 -5.72 -8.34
N HIS A 69 0.25 -5.70 -7.62
CA HIS A 69 0.87 -6.86 -7.01
C HIS A 69 0.68 -6.77 -5.50
N LEU A 70 0.30 -7.88 -4.87
CA LEU A 70 0.08 -7.96 -3.42
C LEU A 70 1.22 -8.78 -2.81
N GLU A 71 1.99 -8.13 -1.96
CA GLU A 71 3.08 -8.74 -1.20
C GLU A 71 2.53 -9.21 0.16
N PRO A 72 2.57 -10.53 0.47
CA PRO A 72 2.14 -11.04 1.76
C PRO A 72 3.10 -10.65 2.90
N ASN A 73 4.38 -10.42 2.59
CA ASN A 73 5.41 -10.16 3.60
C ASN A 73 5.66 -8.66 3.77
N PRO A 74 5.48 -8.09 4.98
CA PRO A 74 5.79 -6.68 5.27
C PRO A 74 7.21 -6.30 4.85
N PHE A 75 7.46 -5.06 4.43
CA PHE A 75 8.82 -4.66 4.05
C PHE A 75 9.77 -4.69 5.26
N ASP A 76 10.90 -5.36 5.09
CA ASP A 76 11.84 -5.62 6.17
C ASP A 76 13.18 -4.89 5.95
N ILE A 77 13.85 -4.58 7.06
CA ILE A 77 15.21 -4.03 7.06
C ILE A 77 16.22 -5.08 6.59
N GLU A 78 15.98 -6.36 6.92
CA GLU A 78 16.85 -7.49 6.55
C GLU A 78 16.96 -7.66 5.04
N ARG A 79 15.87 -7.39 4.30
CA ARG A 79 15.84 -7.44 2.84
C ARG A 79 16.36 -6.16 2.17
N ASP A 80 16.87 -5.21 2.96
CA ASP A 80 17.34 -3.89 2.52
C ASP A 80 16.29 -3.08 1.72
N LEU A 81 14.99 -3.33 1.95
CA LEU A 81 13.91 -2.65 1.23
C LEU A 81 13.48 -1.35 1.91
N ILE A 82 13.73 -1.24 3.22
CA ILE A 82 13.43 -0.07 4.04
C ILE A 82 14.65 0.35 4.86
N THR A 83 14.65 1.62 5.25
CA THR A 83 15.59 2.15 6.25
C THR A 83 15.16 1.74 7.66
N PRO A 84 16.05 1.83 8.67
CA PRO A 84 15.67 1.66 10.08
C PRO A 84 14.56 2.61 10.56
N THR A 85 14.33 3.70 9.83
CA THR A 85 13.22 4.66 10.08
C THR A 85 11.96 4.34 9.27
N PHE A 86 11.83 3.10 8.75
CA PHE A 86 10.70 2.62 7.96
C PHE A 86 10.42 3.40 6.66
N LYS A 87 11.42 4.13 6.14
CA LYS A 87 11.33 4.76 4.81
C LYS A 87 11.72 3.76 3.73
N LEU A 88 10.91 3.69 2.67
CA LEU A 88 11.14 2.85 1.49
C LEU A 88 12.43 3.24 0.74
N LYS A 89 13.24 2.25 0.40
CA LYS A 89 14.42 2.41 -0.44
C LYS A 89 14.06 2.12 -1.90
N ARG A 90 13.65 3.17 -2.63
CA ARG A 90 13.10 3.06 -3.99
C ARG A 90 13.98 2.29 -5.00
N PRO A 91 15.31 2.51 -5.08
CA PRO A 91 16.16 1.75 -6.01
C PRO A 91 16.21 0.24 -5.71
N GLN A 92 16.19 -0.14 -4.44
CA GLN A 92 16.19 -1.51 -3.97
C GLN A 92 14.86 -2.19 -4.26
N LEU A 93 13.74 -1.51 -3.96
CA LEU A 93 12.40 -1.99 -4.30
C LEU A 93 12.25 -2.20 -5.81
N LEU A 94 12.74 -1.28 -6.63
CA LEU A 94 12.68 -1.44 -8.09
C LEU A 94 13.46 -2.67 -8.56
N LYS A 95 14.65 -2.92 -8.00
CA LYS A 95 15.44 -4.12 -8.32
C LYS A 95 14.75 -5.40 -7.87
N TYR A 96 14.19 -5.41 -6.67
CA TYR A 96 13.53 -6.57 -6.08
C TYR A 96 12.22 -6.93 -6.81
N TYR A 97 11.40 -5.94 -7.12
CA TYR A 97 10.08 -6.14 -7.76
C TYR A 97 10.11 -6.04 -9.29
N LYS A 98 11.29 -5.98 -9.92
CA LYS A 98 11.43 -5.71 -11.35
C LYS A 98 10.58 -6.67 -12.20
N ASP A 99 10.69 -7.97 -11.95
CA ASP A 99 10.01 -8.99 -12.75
C ASP A 99 8.48 -8.93 -12.56
N HIS A 100 8.03 -8.63 -11.33
CA HIS A 100 6.62 -8.42 -11.05
C HIS A 100 6.08 -7.18 -11.76
N ILE A 101 6.83 -6.07 -11.74
CA ILE A 101 6.46 -4.84 -12.46
C ILE A 101 6.37 -5.10 -13.96
N ASP A 102 7.35 -5.78 -14.54
CA ASP A 102 7.36 -6.13 -15.97
C ASP A 102 6.15 -6.99 -16.34
N GLN A 103 5.78 -7.94 -15.48
CA GLN A 103 4.59 -8.77 -15.66
C GLN A 103 3.29 -7.95 -15.58
N LEU A 104 3.18 -7.03 -14.60
CA LEU A 104 2.02 -6.14 -14.47
C LEU A 104 1.84 -5.24 -15.70
N TYR A 105 2.94 -4.74 -16.29
CA TYR A 105 2.88 -3.95 -17.52
C TYR A 105 2.38 -4.77 -18.71
N LYS A 106 2.78 -6.05 -18.81
CA LYS A 106 2.27 -6.96 -19.84
C LYS A 106 0.78 -7.23 -19.66
N GLU A 107 0.34 -7.49 -18.43
CA GLU A 107 -1.08 -7.71 -18.09
C GLU A 107 -1.93 -6.47 -18.40
N ALA A 108 -1.48 -5.29 -17.99
CA ALA A 108 -2.18 -4.04 -18.23
C ALA A 108 -2.28 -3.68 -19.72
N LYS A 109 -1.24 -4.00 -20.51
CA LYS A 109 -1.24 -3.80 -21.96
C LYS A 109 -2.13 -4.81 -22.68
N GLY A 110 -2.16 -6.07 -22.22
CA GLY A 110 -2.99 -7.13 -22.79
C GLY A 110 -4.50 -6.94 -22.54
N ALA A 111 -4.89 -6.20 -21.51
CA ALA A 111 -6.29 -5.85 -21.24
C ALA A 111 -6.86 -4.75 -22.16
N MET A 112 -6.05 -4.17 -23.06
CA MET A 112 -6.45 -3.14 -24.04
C MET A 112 -6.65 -3.69 -25.47
N VAL A 113 -6.95 -4.98 -25.63
CA VAL A 113 -7.26 -5.62 -26.92
C VAL A 113 -8.64 -6.24 -26.89
#